data_AF-A0A8S0RFQ4-F1
#
_entry.id   AF-A0A8S0RFQ4-F1
#
_cell.length_a   1.000
_cell.length_b   1.000
_cell.length_c   1.000
_cell.angle_alpha   90.00
_cell.angle_beta   90.00
_cell.angle_gamma   90.00
#
_symmetry.space_group_name_H-M   'P 1'
#
loop_
_entity.id
_entity.type
_entity.pdbx_description
1 polymer ?
#
loop_
_entity_poly.entity_id
_entity_poly.type
_entity_poly.pdbx_seq_one_letter_code
_entity_poly.pdbx_strand_id
1 'polypeptide(L)'
;MSAAGTTPAVLPRIVQCLEHITLDDLDFKDFDHISTVICLLQSCPNLQILDLKVLPRIITYDRDRVLNYLKAPNLMKQNLMKLKTMRIYLFKNPVEELILLKLLVTCTVSIPR
;
A
#
# COMPACT_ATOMS: atom_id res chain seq x y z
N MET A 1 13.57 -26.67 3.63
CA MET A 1 12.33 -26.15 3.02
C MET A 1 12.30 -24.66 3.27
N SER A 2 12.74 -23.85 2.31
CA SER A 2 12.83 -22.40 2.48
C SER A 2 11.48 -21.78 2.14
N ALA A 3 10.76 -21.28 3.15
CA ALA A 3 9.58 -20.46 2.96
C ALA A 3 10.03 -19.06 2.48
N ALA A 4 10.46 -18.97 1.21
CA ALA A 4 10.49 -17.70 0.50
C ALA A 4 9.04 -17.36 0.14
N GLY A 5 8.25 -16.99 1.16
CA GLY A 5 6.87 -16.58 1.00
C GLY A 5 6.84 -15.25 0.26
N THR A 6 6.76 -15.27 -1.06
CA THR A 6 6.45 -14.09 -1.83
C THR A 6 5.08 -13.60 -1.40
N THR A 7 4.98 -12.38 -0.88
CA THR A 7 3.70 -11.73 -0.59
C THR A 7 2.86 -11.76 -1.86
N PRO A 8 1.65 -12.34 -1.84
CA PRO A 8 0.85 -12.47 -3.05
C PRO A 8 0.42 -11.08 -3.52
N ALA A 9 0.36 -10.86 -4.84
CA ALA A 9 -0.04 -9.55 -5.40
C ALA A 9 -1.50 -9.18 -5.05
N VAL A 10 -2.34 -10.18 -4.80
CA VAL A 10 -3.75 -10.07 -4.39
C VAL A 10 -4.03 -11.19 -3.38
N LEU A 11 -4.94 -10.97 -2.44
CA LEU A 11 -5.43 -12.01 -1.54
C LEU A 11 -6.08 -13.15 -2.34
N PRO A 12 -6.13 -14.39 -1.78
CA PRO A 12 -6.78 -15.53 -2.44
C PRO A 12 -8.25 -15.31 -2.79
N ARG A 13 -8.90 -14.31 -2.17
CA ARG A 13 -10.27 -13.89 -2.46
C ARG A 13 -10.35 -12.37 -2.47
N ILE A 14 -11.04 -11.84 -3.48
CA ILE A 14 -11.41 -10.42 -3.54
C ILE A 14 -12.47 -10.17 -2.47
N VAL A 15 -12.25 -9.17 -1.62
CA VAL A 15 -13.15 -8.78 -0.55
C VAL A 15 -14.01 -7.62 -1.01
N GLN A 16 -15.13 -7.93 -1.65
CA GLN A 16 -16.02 -6.91 -2.22
C GLN A 16 -16.79 -6.11 -1.16
N CYS A 17 -16.94 -6.62 0.06
CA CYS A 17 -17.73 -5.96 1.10
C CYS A 17 -16.92 -4.99 1.97
N LEU A 18 -15.60 -4.92 1.78
CA LEU A 18 -14.74 -4.13 2.65
C LEU A 18 -14.65 -2.68 2.15
N GLU A 19 -15.26 -1.77 2.92
CA GLU A 19 -15.32 -0.35 2.59
C GLU A 19 -14.35 0.51 3.41
N HIS A 20 -13.87 -0.01 4.55
CA HIS A 20 -12.95 0.71 5.42
C HIS A 20 -11.83 -0.22 5.88
N ILE A 21 -10.60 0.24 5.71
CA ILE A 21 -9.40 -0.39 6.24
C ILE A 21 -8.68 0.61 7.15
N THR A 22 -8.28 0.14 8.33
CA THR A 22 -7.29 0.81 9.19
C THR A 22 -6.10 -0.11 9.35
N LEU A 23 -4.91 0.39 9.02
CA LEU A 23 -3.65 -0.30 9.21
C LEU A 23 -2.83 0.46 10.25
N ASP A 24 -2.59 -0.21 11.37
CA ASP A 24 -1.81 0.32 12.49
C ASP A 24 -0.37 -0.20 12.43
N ASP A 25 0.54 0.53 13.09
CA ASP A 25 1.96 0.20 13.23
C ASP A 25 2.72 -0.03 11.92
N LEU A 26 2.36 0.73 10.88
CA LEU A 26 3.04 0.66 9.59
C LEU A 26 4.41 1.33 9.64
N ASP A 27 5.40 0.62 9.11
CA ASP A 27 6.71 1.17 8.79
C ASP A 27 6.87 1.19 7.27
N PHE A 28 6.98 2.38 6.69
CA PHE A 28 7.11 2.55 5.24
C PHE A 28 8.47 2.12 4.70
N LYS A 29 9.44 1.85 5.57
CA LYS A 29 10.73 1.27 5.19
C LYS A 29 10.68 -0.26 5.19
N ASP A 30 9.63 -0.86 5.74
CA ASP A 30 9.45 -2.30 5.78
C ASP A 30 8.74 -2.77 4.51
N PHE A 31 9.43 -3.59 3.71
CA PHE A 31 8.91 -4.14 2.47
C PHE A 31 7.66 -5.01 2.71
N ASP A 32 7.61 -5.76 3.79
CA ASP A 32 6.50 -6.69 4.05
C ASP A 32 5.23 -5.89 4.39
N HIS A 33 5.37 -4.78 5.12
CA HIS A 33 4.27 -3.85 5.37
C HIS A 33 3.78 -3.19 4.08
N ILE A 34 4.69 -2.64 3.27
CA ILE A 34 4.32 -1.97 2.01
C ILE A 34 3.66 -2.96 1.04
N SER A 35 4.23 -4.15 0.86
CA SER A 35 3.64 -5.18 -0.01
C SER A 35 2.28 -5.66 0.49
N THR A 36 2.08 -5.74 1.81
CA THR A 36 0.78 -6.04 2.41
C THR A 36 -0.25 -4.96 2.14
N VAL A 37 0.10 -3.68 2.29
CA VAL A 37 -0.80 -2.55 1.96
C VAL A 37 -1.23 -2.63 0.50
N ILE A 38 -0.26 -2.81 -0.41
CA ILE A 38 -0.54 -2.95 -1.84
C ILE A 38 -1.44 -4.16 -2.14
N CYS A 39 -1.18 -5.31 -1.53
CA CYS A 39 -2.00 -6.51 -1.68
C CYS A 39 -3.45 -6.27 -1.25
N LEU A 40 -3.66 -5.65 -0.09
CA LEU A 40 -4.99 -5.34 0.44
C LEU A 40 -5.75 -4.39 -0.50
N LEU A 41 -5.07 -3.35 -0.97
CA LEU A 41 -5.67 -2.39 -1.89
C LEU A 41 -6.05 -3.02 -3.23
N GLN A 42 -5.28 -4.01 -3.72
CA GLN A 42 -5.64 -4.80 -4.91
C GLN A 42 -6.71 -5.86 -4.65
N SER A 43 -7.09 -6.07 -3.40
CA SER A 43 -8.07 -7.10 -3.02
C SER A 43 -9.42 -6.52 -2.62
N CYS A 44 -9.49 -5.21 -2.39
CA CYS A 44 -10.66 -4.51 -1.84
C CYS A 44 -11.18 -3.45 -2.82
N PRO A 45 -11.87 -3.83 -3.92
CA PRO A 45 -12.30 -2.90 -4.98
C PRO A 45 -13.35 -1.89 -4.53
N ASN A 46 -14.03 -2.16 -3.41
CA ASN A 46 -15.03 -1.28 -2.85
C ASN A 46 -14.54 -0.44 -1.67
N LEU A 47 -13.23 -0.38 -1.46
CA LEU A 47 -12.65 0.42 -0.40
C LEU A 47 -12.99 1.90 -0.58
N GLN A 48 -13.57 2.51 0.45
CA GLN A 48 -13.95 3.93 0.50
C GLN A 48 -13.07 4.73 1.45
N ILE A 49 -12.58 4.12 2.53
CA ILE A 49 -11.78 4.77 3.56
C ILE A 49 -10.51 3.95 3.81
N LEU A 50 -9.35 4.61 3.73
CA LEU A 50 -8.05 4.06 4.08
C LEU A 50 -7.38 4.90 5.17
N ASP A 51 -7.15 4.29 6.33
CA ASP A 51 -6.40 4.88 7.43
C ASP A 51 -5.06 4.17 7.60
N LEU A 52 -3.96 4.92 7.52
CA LEU A 52 -2.60 4.43 7.70
C LEU A 52 -2.00 5.11 8.92
N LYS A 53 -1.73 4.36 10.00
CA LYS A 53 -1.01 4.89 11.17
C LYS A 53 0.45 4.47 11.12
N VAL A 54 1.33 5.46 11.00
CA VAL A 54 2.77 5.22 10.86
C VAL A 54 3.42 5.09 12.23
N LEU A 55 4.14 4.00 12.47
CA LEU A 55 5.00 3.83 13.64
C LEU A 55 6.43 3.56 13.16
N PRO A 56 7.26 4.61 12.98
CA PRO A 56 8.61 4.44 12.45
C PRO A 56 9.48 3.66 13.43
N ARG A 57 10.12 2.59 12.97
CA ARG A 57 11.05 1.81 13.77
C ARG A 57 12.48 2.34 13.57
N ILE A 58 13.33 2.12 14.57
CA ILE A 58 14.78 2.44 14.51
C ILE A 58 15.53 1.37 13.70
N ILE A 59 14.84 0.31 13.26
CA ILE A 59 15.40 -0.76 12.45
C ILE A 59 15.76 -0.22 11.07
N THR A 60 17.00 -0.46 10.65
CA THR A 60 17.46 -0.21 9.28
C THR A 60 16.96 -1.31 8.37
N TYR A 61 15.98 -0.98 7.53
CA TYR A 61 15.50 -1.84 6.46
C TYR A 61 16.22 -1.54 5.15
N ASP A 62 16.14 -2.48 4.20
CA ASP A 62 16.57 -2.28 2.82
C ASP A 62 15.65 -1.29 2.12
N ARG A 63 16.00 -0.01 2.27
CA ARG A 63 15.29 1.12 1.68
C ARG A 63 15.19 1.01 0.16
N ASP A 64 16.26 0.57 -0.49
CA ASP A 64 16.32 0.49 -1.94
C ASP A 64 15.36 -0.58 -2.46
N ARG A 65 15.21 -1.69 -1.74
CA ARG A 65 14.19 -2.71 -2.03
C ARG A 65 12.77 -2.12 -2.02
N VAL A 66 12.41 -1.31 -1.03
CA VAL A 66 11.08 -0.66 -0.97
C VAL A 66 10.91 0.33 -2.11
N LEU A 67 11.89 1.18 -2.36
CA LEU A 67 11.83 2.17 -3.43
C LEU A 67 11.71 1.53 -4.82
N ASN A 68 12.47 0.47 -5.06
CA ASN A 68 12.42 -0.29 -6.32
C ASN A 68 11.06 -0.96 -6.49
N TYR A 69 10.50 -1.51 -5.41
CA TYR A 69 9.16 -2.10 -5.43
C TYR A 69 8.08 -1.06 -5.76
N LEU A 70 8.07 0.09 -5.06
CA LEU A 70 7.09 1.16 -5.27
C LEU A 70 7.16 1.80 -6.66
N LYS A 71 8.35 1.79 -7.29
CA LYS A 71 8.58 2.30 -8.65
C LYS A 71 8.32 1.26 -9.74
N ALA A 72 8.02 0.01 -9.39
CA ALA A 72 7.79 -1.03 -10.36
C ALA A 72 6.62 -0.67 -11.28
N PRO A 73 6.76 -0.85 -12.61
CA PRO A 73 5.67 -0.58 -13.53
C PRO A 73 4.48 -1.51 -13.23
N ASN A 74 3.26 -0.98 -13.34
CA ASN A 74 2.03 -1.74 -13.11
C ASN A 74 1.92 -2.39 -11.73
N LEU A 75 2.56 -1.82 -10.70
CA LEU A 75 2.49 -2.31 -9.32
C LEU A 75 1.05 -2.50 -8.84
N MET A 76 0.19 -1.53 -9.17
CA MET A 76 -1.26 -1.57 -8.91
C MET A 76 -1.99 -1.79 -10.23
N LYS A 77 -2.62 -2.97 -10.37
CA LYS A 77 -3.52 -3.28 -11.49
C LYS A 77 -4.95 -2.80 -11.23
N GLN A 78 -5.34 -2.76 -9.97
CA GLN A 78 -6.66 -2.31 -9.53
C GLN A 78 -6.70 -0.79 -9.39
N ASN A 79 -7.78 -0.18 -9.89
CA ASN A 79 -8.10 1.21 -9.58
C ASN A 79 -8.79 1.31 -8.21
N LEU A 80 -8.63 2.44 -7.55
CA LEU A 80 -9.23 2.74 -6.25
C LEU A 80 -10.34 3.78 -6.43
N MET A 81 -11.18 3.63 -7.47
CA MET A 81 -12.18 4.63 -7.85
C MET A 81 -13.22 4.92 -6.77
N LYS A 82 -13.46 3.98 -5.84
CA LYS A 82 -14.37 4.17 -4.72
C LYS A 82 -13.72 4.77 -3.48
N LEU A 83 -12.39 4.92 -3.46
CA LEU A 83 -11.66 5.49 -2.34
C LEU A 83 -11.95 6.99 -2.26
N LYS A 84 -12.69 7.38 -1.22
CA LYS A 84 -13.11 8.78 -0.98
C LYS A 84 -12.21 9.46 0.05
N THR A 85 -11.68 8.70 0.99
CA THR A 85 -10.93 9.24 2.12
C THR A 85 -9.68 8.42 2.34
N MET A 86 -8.54 9.12 2.40
CA MET A 86 -7.27 8.55 2.82
C MET A 86 -6.69 9.44 3.92
N ARG A 87 -6.39 8.84 5.07
CA ARG A 87 -5.78 9.54 6.21
C ARG A 87 -4.47 8.85 6.55
N ILE A 88 -3.41 9.64 6.67
CA ILE A 88 -2.12 9.17 7.17
C ILE A 88 -1.84 9.87 8.49
N TYR A 89 -1.70 9.09 9.54
CA TYR A 89 -1.40 9.57 10.88
C TYR A 89 0.10 9.43 11.14
N LEU A 90 0.68 10.42 11.83
CA LEU A 90 2.10 10.45 12.18
C LEU A 90 3.04 10.47 10.95
N PHE A 91 2.55 11.01 9.82
CA PHE A 91 3.30 11.22 8.60
C PHE A 91 4.57 12.04 8.87
N LYS A 92 5.74 11.52 8.50
CA LYS A 92 7.04 12.18 8.70
C LYS A 92 7.69 12.66 7.42
N ASN A 93 7.01 12.50 6.28
CA ASN A 93 7.46 12.91 4.95
C ASN A 93 8.79 12.29 4.43
N PRO A 94 9.13 11.01 4.72
CA PRO A 94 10.18 10.32 4.01
C PRO A 94 9.77 10.02 2.56
N VAL A 95 10.77 9.77 1.71
CA VAL A 95 10.59 9.57 0.26
C VAL A 95 9.65 8.39 -0.04
N GLU A 96 9.68 7.33 0.76
CA GLU A 96 8.85 6.13 0.61
C GLU A 96 7.36 6.45 0.81
N GLU A 97 7.03 7.24 1.84
CA GLU A 97 5.66 7.70 2.11
C GLU A 97 5.12 8.54 0.95
N LEU A 98 5.94 9.48 0.43
CA LEU A 98 5.56 10.32 -0.71
C LEU A 98 5.33 9.52 -2.00
N ILE A 99 6.16 8.51 -2.26
CA ILE A 99 6.00 7.66 -3.45
C ILE A 99 4.73 6.81 -3.32
N LEU A 100 4.46 6.22 -2.15
CA LEU A 100 3.22 5.47 -1.93
C LEU A 100 2.01 6.39 -2.12
N LEU A 101 2.02 7.58 -1.52
CA LEU A 101 0.97 8.58 -1.69
C LEU A 101 0.72 8.91 -3.16
N LYS A 102 1.79 9.17 -3.92
CA LYS A 102 1.71 9.46 -5.35
C LYS A 102 1.08 8.28 -6.11
N LEU A 103 1.50 7.05 -5.81
CA LEU A 103 0.91 5.84 -6.38
C LEU A 103 -0.59 5.76 -6.08
N LEU A 104 -1.00 5.93 -4.83
CA LEU A 104 -2.40 5.85 -4.42
C LEU A 104 -3.25 6.91 -5.11
N VAL A 105 -2.77 8.15 -5.20
CA VAL A 105 -3.46 9.22 -5.94
C VAL A 105 -3.58 8.87 -7.43
N THR A 106 -2.55 8.29 -8.05
CA THR A 106 -2.66 7.86 -9.45
C THR A 106 -3.64 6.70 -9.65
N CYS A 107 -3.94 5.93 -8.60
CA CYS A 107 -4.92 4.85 -8.63
C CYS A 107 -6.36 5.32 -8.39
N THR A 108 -6.57 6.49 -7.75
CA THR A 108 -7.91 7.06 -7.52
C THR A 108 -8.37 7.93 -8.69
N VAL A 109 -7.43 8.59 -9.37
CA VAL A 109 -7.75 9.42 -10.54
C VAL A 109 -7.85 8.52 -11.78
N SER A 110 -8.99 8.56 -12.47
CA SER A 110 -9.18 7.89 -13.75
C SER A 110 -8.43 8.65 -14.84
N ILE A 111 -7.10 8.55 -14.86
CA ILE A 111 -6.32 8.98 -16.03
C ILE A 111 -6.48 7.86 -17.06
N PRO A 112 -7.08 8.12 -18.24
CA PRO A 112 -7.09 7.12 -19.31
C PRO A 112 -5.64 6.74 -19.61
N ARG A 113 -5.30 5.47 -19.38
CA ARG A 113 -4.00 4.88 -19.73
C ARG A 113 -3.96 4.54 -21.21
#